data_AF-A0A4R0ISS6-F1
#
_entry.id   AF-A0A4R0ISS6-F1
#
_cell.length_a   1.000
_cell.length_b   1.000
_cell.length_c   1.000
_cell.angle_alpha   90.00
_cell.angle_beta   90.00
_cell.angle_gamma   90.00
#
_symmetry.space_group_name_H-M   'P 1'
#
loop_
_entity.id
_entity.type
_entity.pdbx_description
1 polymer ?
#
loop_
_entity_poly.entity_id
_entity_poly.type
_entity_poly.pdbx_seq_one_letter_code
_entity_poly.pdbx_strand_id
1 'polypeptide(L)' 'MENEESYNPWTVVHLVFEHLADAGLHPVLGATGHPGEPAAELLRCFGIRPDPQGDQRIAQQTAEQLAELRARMLGAP' A
#
# COMPACT_ATOMS: atom_id res chain seq x y z
N MET A 1 0.68 -26.43 2.98
CA MET A 1 1.03 -25.08 3.46
C MET A 1 0.18 -24.15 2.62
N GLU A 2 -0.90 -23.62 3.18
CA GLU A 2 -1.69 -22.58 2.52
C GLU A 2 -0.77 -21.37 2.37
N ASN A 3 -0.57 -20.90 1.14
CA ASN A 3 0.10 -19.62 0.91
C ASN A 3 -0.79 -18.55 1.54
N GLU A 4 -0.34 -17.91 2.61
CA GLU A 4 -0.96 -16.68 3.08
C GLU A 4 -0.74 -15.62 1.99
N GLU A 5 -1.76 -15.40 1.16
CA GLU A 5 -1.71 -14.39 0.11
C GLU A 5 -1.63 -13.01 0.76
N SER A 6 -0.49 -12.35 0.56
CA SER A 6 -0.24 -10.98 1.03
C SER A 6 -0.33 -10.00 -0.12
N TYR A 7 -1.04 -8.89 0.10
CA TYR A 7 -1.26 -7.86 -0.89
C TYR A 7 -0.81 -6.51 -0.35
N ASN A 8 -0.18 -5.69 -1.20
CA ASN A 8 0.16 -4.32 -0.84
C ASN A 8 -1.12 -3.49 -0.68
N PRO A 9 -1.36 -2.85 0.49
CA PRO A 9 -2.56 -2.05 0.72
C PRO A 9 -2.81 -0.95 -0.30
N TRP A 10 -1.76 -0.30 -0.81
CA TRP A 10 -1.88 0.74 -1.84
C TRP A 10 -2.32 0.19 -3.18
N THR A 11 -1.88 -1.02 -3.55
CA THR A 11 -2.32 -1.67 -4.78
C THR A 11 -3.81 -2.00 -4.71
N VAL A 12 -4.28 -2.53 -3.58
CA VAL A 12 -5.71 -2.80 -3.36
C VAL A 12 -6.53 -1.52 -3.43
N VAL A 13 -6.10 -0.46 -2.72
CA VAL A 13 -6.79 0.83 -2.75
C VAL A 13 -6.80 1.44 -4.14
N HIS A 14 -5.69 1.41 -4.88
CA HIS A 14 -5.62 1.96 -6.23
C HIS A 14 -6.60 1.25 -7.17
N LEU A 15 -6.64 -0.09 -7.16
CA LEU A 15 -7.59 -0.88 -7.95
C LEU A 15 -9.05 -0.51 -7.66
N VAL A 16 -9.38 -0.39 -6.37
CA VAL A 16 -10.73 0.00 -5.94
C VAL A 16 -11.03 1.44 -6.36
N PHE A 17 -10.08 2.35 -6.23
CA PHE A 17 -10.25 3.76 -6.58
C PHE A 17 -10.49 3.95 -8.08
N GLU A 18 -9.72 3.27 -8.92
CA GLU A 18 -9.91 3.26 -10.38
C GLU A 18 -11.32 2.74 -10.72
N HIS A 19 -11.74 1.62 -10.13
CA HIS A 19 -13.07 1.06 -10.41
C HIS A 19 -14.21 2.00 -9.98
N LEU A 20 -14.07 2.67 -8.84
CA LEU A 20 -15.04 3.65 -8.37
C LEU A 20 -15.05 4.90 -9.27
N ALA A 21 -13.88 5.36 -9.73
CA ALA A 21 -13.75 6.47 -10.66
C ALA A 21 -14.41 6.17 -12.01
N ASP A 22 -14.22 4.96 -12.54
CA ASP A 22 -14.89 4.48 -13.75
C ASP A 22 -16.43 4.44 -13.60
N ALA A 23 -16.92 4.21 -12.37
CA ALA A 23 -18.34 4.29 -12.03
C ALA A 23 -18.85 5.73 -11.81
N GLY A 24 -18.01 6.75 -11.99
CA GLY A 24 -18.35 8.15 -11.78
C GLY A 24 -18.33 8.60 -10.32
N LEU A 25 -17.74 7.81 -9.42
CA LEU A 25 -17.58 8.16 -8.01
C LEU A 25 -16.20 8.79 -7.79
N HIS A 26 -16.09 9.63 -6.76
CA HIS A 26 -14.84 10.32 -6.42
C HIS A 26 -14.35 9.87 -5.04
N PRO A 27 -13.76 8.67 -4.93
CA PRO A 27 -13.30 8.16 -3.65
C PRO A 27 -12.17 9.02 -3.10
N VAL A 28 -12.21 9.25 -1.78
CA VAL A 28 -11.16 9.96 -1.04
C VAL A 28 -10.65 9.06 0.07
N LEU A 29 -9.35 9.16 0.36
CA LEU A 29 -8.82 8.58 1.59
C LEU A 29 -9.41 9.36 2.77
N GLY A 30 -9.95 8.64 3.77
CA GLY A 30 -10.54 9.25 4.97
C GLY A 30 -9.54 10.09 5.76
N ALA A 31 -9.99 10.63 6.90
CA ALA A 31 -9.30 11.69 7.65
C ALA A 31 -7.80 11.48 7.97
N THR A 32 -7.31 10.23 8.02
CA THR A 32 -5.90 9.90 8.32
C THR A 32 -5.03 9.70 7.08
N GLY A 33 -5.62 9.61 5.88
CA GLY A 33 -4.90 9.36 4.63
C GLY A 33 -4.23 7.97 4.54
N HIS A 34 -4.43 7.09 5.52
CA HIS A 34 -3.75 5.80 5.59
C HIS A 34 -4.61 4.69 4.96
N PRO A 35 -4.15 4.04 3.87
CA PRO A 35 -4.94 3.03 3.16
C PRO A 35 -4.93 1.65 3.83
N GLY A 36 -4.03 1.42 4.79
CA GLY A 36 -3.78 0.09 5.36
C GLY A 36 -5.02 -0.56 5.99
N GLU A 37 -5.72 0.16 6.86
CA GLU A 37 -6.86 -0.38 7.60
C GLU A 37 -8.09 -0.62 6.70
N PRO A 38 -8.50 0.33 5.81
CA PRO A 38 -9.56 0.07 4.83
C PRO A 38 -9.25 -1.09 3.87
N ALA A 39 -8.00 -1.19 3.39
CA ALA A 39 -7.59 -2.28 2.51
C ALA A 39 -7.65 -3.63 3.22
N ALA A 40 -7.19 -3.69 4.48
CA ALA A 40 -7.20 -4.91 5.27
C ALA A 40 -8.62 -5.40 5.56
N GLU A 41 -9.56 -4.49 5.86
CA GLU A 41 -10.99 -4.82 6.01
C GLU A 41 -11.58 -5.37 4.70
N LEU A 42 -11.29 -4.74 3.57
CA LEU A 42 -11.76 -5.21 2.27
C LEU A 42 -11.26 -6.63 1.96
N LEU A 43 -9.97 -6.90 2.18
CA LEU A 43 -9.39 -8.23 1.99
C LEU A 43 -10.05 -9.28 2.91
N ARG A 44 -10.31 -8.92 4.17
CA ARG A 44 -11.03 -9.79 5.11
C ARG A 44 -12.44 -10.11 4.63
N CYS A 45 -13.16 -9.16 4.04
CA CYS A 45 -14.48 -9.41 3.43
C CYS A 45 -14.43 -10.42 2.27
N PHE A 46 -13.30 -10.50 1.56
CA PHE A 46 -13.05 -11.51 0.52
C PHE A 46 -12.50 -12.84 1.05
N GLY A 47 -12.39 -13.01 2.38
CA GLY A 47 -11.83 -14.21 3.00
C GLY A 47 -10.31 -14.29 2.96
N ILE A 48 -9.64 -13.21 2.53
CA ILE A 48 -8.18 -13.13 2.49
C ILE A 48 -7.68 -12.60 3.84
N ARG A 49 -6.68 -13.26 4.42
CA ARG A 49 -6.03 -12.78 5.65
C ARG A 49 -4.84 -11.88 5.27
N PRO A 50 -4.96 -10.54 5.40
CA PRO A 50 -3.84 -9.67 5.11
C PRO A 50 -2.72 -9.88 6.14
N ASP A 51 -1.49 -10.06 5.66
CA ASP A 51 -0.30 -10.07 6.50
C ASP A 51 0.10 -8.62 6.86
N PRO A 52 0.00 -8.21 8.14
CA PRO A 52 0.35 -6.87 8.58
C PRO A 52 1.85 -6.55 8.47
N GLN A 53 2.72 -7.54 8.24
CA GLN A 53 4.15 -7.28 8.05
C GLN A 53 4.41 -6.44 6.79
N GLY A 54 3.50 -6.46 5.80
CA GLY A 54 3.81 -5.96 4.47
C GLY A 54 5.07 -6.63 3.92
N ASP A 55 5.48 -6.32 2.68
CA ASP A 55 6.79 -6.79 2.24
C ASP A 55 7.85 -5.87 2.86
N GLN A 56 8.32 -6.19 4.07
CA GLN A 56 9.41 -5.44 4.75
C GLN A 56 10.60 -5.22 3.82
N ARG A 57 10.82 -6.14 2.88
CA ARG A 57 11.81 -6.02 1.81
C ARG A 57 11.56 -4.79 0.93
N ILE A 58 10.33 -4.52 0.53
CA ILE A 58 9.95 -3.36 -0.29
C ILE A 58 10.15 -2.06 0.51
N ALA A 59 9.75 -2.05 1.78
CA ALA A 59 9.96 -0.88 2.65
C ALA A 59 11.45 -0.56 2.82
N GLN A 60 12.27 -1.59 3.03
CA GLN A 60 13.72 -1.47 3.14
C GLN A 60 14.36 -0.98 1.83
N GLN A 61 14.00 -1.58 0.70
CA GLN A 61 14.47 -1.15 -0.63
C GLN A 61 14.09 0.30 -0.94
N THR A 62 12.87 0.71 -0.57
CA THR A 62 12.42 2.09 -0.74
C THR A 62 13.25 3.05 0.12
N ALA A 63 13.54 2.67 1.38
CA ALA A 63 14.37 3.47 2.27
C ALA A 63 15.81 3.62 1.74
N GLU A 64 16.40 2.54 1.21
CA GLU A 64 17.73 2.54 0.59
C GLU A 64 17.77 3.44 -0.65
N GLN A 65 16.80 3.31 -1.56
CA GLN A 65 16.70 4.16 -2.74
C GLN A 65 16.53 5.63 -2.38
N LEU A 66 15.70 5.94 -1.38
CA LEU A 66 15.52 7.31 -0.90
C LEU A 66 16.80 7.87 -0.26
N ALA A 67 17.57 7.05 0.46
CA ALA A 67 18.85 7.46 1.02
C ALA A 67 19.87 7.78 -0.09
N GLU A 68 19.94 6.94 -1.13
CA GLU A 68 20.79 7.18 -2.29
C GLU A 68 20.39 8.46 -3.04
N LEU A 69 19.09 8.66 -3.27
CA LEU A 69 18.59 9.86 -3.95
C LEU A 69 18.93 11.13 -3.16
N ARG A 70 18.77 11.10 -1.83
CA ARG A 70 19.14 12.22 -0.95
C ARG A 70 20.64 12.52 -1.05
N ALA A 71 21.49 11.50 -0.99
CA ALA A 71 22.95 11.69 -1.09
C ALA A 71 23.35 12.32 -2.44
N ARG A 72 22.71 11.91 -3.55
CA ARG A 72 22.99 12.44 -4.89
C ARG A 72 22.48 13.87 -5.09
N MET A 73 21.29 14.20 -4.57
CA MET A 73 20.64 15.49 -4.84
C MET A 73 20.97 16.58 -3.82
N LEU A 74 21.16 16.21 -2.55
CA LEU A 74 21.33 17.14 -1.43
C LEU A 74 22.76 17.10 -0.85
N GLY A 75 23.58 16.15 -1.28
CA GLY A 75 24.84 15.80 -0.61
C GLY A 75 24.61 14.89 0.60
N ALA A 76 25.65 14.15 0.99
CA ALA A 76 25.64 13.50 2.30
C ALA A 76 25.71 14.56 3.42
N PRO A 77 25.09 14.35 4.59
CA PRO A 77 25.34 15.21 5.75
C PRO A 77 26.83 15.28 6.10
#